data_AF-A0A1H7QQN6-F1
#
_entry.id   AF-A0A1H7QQN6-F1
#
_cell.length_a   1.000
_cell.length_b   1.000
_cell.length_c   1.000
_cell.angle_alpha   90.00
_cell.angle_beta   90.00
_cell.angle_gamma   90.00
#
_symmetry.space_group_name_H-M   'P 1'
#
loop_
_entity.id
_entity.type
_entity.pdbx_description
1 polymer ?
#
loop_
_entity_poly.entity_id
_entity_poly.type
_entity_poly.pdbx_seq_one_letter_code
_entity_poly.pdbx_strand_id
1 'polypeptide(L)'
;MDEAIRYWQEQDLIDERLAEQLGKSYEVKGFDWKRLAQYAFWIALSCVVLAFLSLFADEMVLRWIERLYETPDTIICVFCLVLAIVFYFWGFINKRKYPNKTFSNEALMALGVLATATFIGYLGKIIDKGSGHFSLLFLASVVIYGILSVKLSSKLIWVFTLVSFGIWFATETAYHSNWGFRFWGMNYPLRFTLFGALLTGFAVFWQPRIKPIEPFRQISYVIGLTYLMVALWLLSIFGNYSDMDKWSQVRQWHIFYWGLLSSAVSLGLAWYGLKRHDHIAREFGIVFLIINMYTRFFEYLWDSINRAVFFLLLAASFWYIGRWAERIWNGEGNKKAR
;
A
#
# COMPACT_ATOMS: atom_id res chain seq x y z
N MET A 1 1.24 -31.08 11.99
CA MET A 1 2.36 -32.04 11.90
C MET A 1 1.94 -33.36 12.54
N ASP A 2 1.36 -33.33 13.75
CA ASP A 2 0.79 -34.50 14.41
C ASP A 2 -0.26 -35.23 13.54
N GLU A 3 -1.18 -34.49 12.91
CA GLU A 3 -2.16 -35.07 11.98
C GLU A 3 -1.53 -35.72 10.75
N ALA A 4 -0.40 -35.18 10.25
CA ALA A 4 0.30 -35.74 9.12
C ALA A 4 1.03 -37.04 9.50
N ILE A 5 1.64 -37.08 10.69
CA ILE A 5 2.30 -38.28 11.24
C ILE A 5 1.27 -39.37 11.51
N ARG A 6 0.13 -39.03 12.13
CA ARG A 6 -0.99 -39.98 12.32
C ARG A 6 -1.51 -40.50 10.99
N TYR A 7 -1.71 -39.62 10.01
CA TYR A 7 -2.15 -40.03 8.68
C TYR A 7 -1.14 -40.96 7.98
N TRP A 8 0.17 -40.69 8.10
CA TRP A 8 1.20 -41.56 7.54
C TRP A 8 1.30 -42.91 8.26
N GLN A 9 1.05 -42.94 9.57
CA GLN A 9 1.00 -44.17 10.36
C GLN A 9 -0.27 -44.98 10.04
N GLU A 10 -1.43 -44.33 9.89
CA GLU A 10 -2.71 -44.96 9.50
C GLU A 10 -2.69 -45.51 8.05
N GLN A 11 -1.74 -45.07 7.21
CA GLN A 11 -1.56 -45.49 5.81
C GLN A 11 -0.38 -46.45 5.62
N ASP A 12 0.22 -46.99 6.69
CA ASP A 12 1.42 -47.86 6.65
C ASP A 12 2.62 -47.24 5.89
N LEU A 13 2.68 -45.90 5.81
CA LEU A 13 3.79 -45.18 5.16
C LEU A 13 5.00 -45.01 6.08
N ILE A 14 4.79 -45.10 7.40
CA ILE A 14 5.83 -44.99 8.43
C ILE A 14 5.60 -45.99 9.57
N ASP A 15 6.67 -46.58 10.07
CA ASP A 15 6.64 -47.44 11.26
C ASP A 15 6.35 -46.67 12.54
N GLU A 16 5.77 -47.35 13.53
CA GLU A 16 5.41 -46.79 14.83
C GLU A 16 6.61 -46.15 15.57
N ARG A 17 7.80 -46.75 15.44
CA ARG A 17 9.07 -46.18 15.94
C ARG A 17 9.45 -44.87 15.25
N LEU A 18 9.23 -44.78 13.93
CA LEU A 18 9.57 -43.60 13.15
C LEU A 18 8.57 -42.47 13.43
N ALA A 19 7.29 -42.80 13.61
CA ALA A 19 6.25 -41.87 14.03
C ALA A 19 6.58 -41.25 15.40
N GLU A 20 7.04 -42.06 16.36
CA GLU A 20 7.44 -41.58 17.69
C GLU A 20 8.70 -40.71 17.66
N GLN A 21 9.69 -41.05 16.83
CA GLN A 21 10.86 -40.21 16.59
C GLN A 21 10.49 -38.88 15.93
N LEU A 22 9.61 -38.90 14.93
CA LEU A 22 9.15 -37.70 14.24
C LEU A 22 8.37 -36.79 15.21
N GLY A 23 7.49 -37.36 16.03
CA GLY A 23 6.76 -36.63 17.08
C GLY A 23 7.69 -35.94 18.09
N LYS A 24 8.80 -36.58 18.46
CA LYS A 24 9.83 -36.00 19.35
C LYS A 24 10.79 -35.04 18.65
N SER A 25 10.83 -35.02 17.31
CA SER A 25 11.81 -34.24 16.54
C SER A 25 11.40 -32.79 16.28
N TYR A 26 10.14 -32.42 16.51
CA TYR A 26 9.68 -31.05 16.43
C TYR A 26 9.04 -30.61 17.74
N GLU A 27 9.41 -29.41 18.20
CA GLU A 27 8.59 -28.70 19.16
C GLU A 27 7.52 -27.94 18.38
N VAL A 28 6.25 -28.15 18.75
CA VAL A 28 5.18 -27.24 18.36
C VAL A 28 5.51 -25.90 19.01
N LYS A 29 5.98 -24.93 18.23
CA LYS A 29 6.03 -23.53 18.66
C LYS A 29 4.60 -23.10 18.97
N GLY A 30 4.21 -23.21 20.25
CA GLY A 30 2.83 -23.02 20.72
C GLY A 30 2.29 -21.60 20.51
N PHE A 31 3.14 -20.64 20.11
CA PHE A 31 2.72 -19.28 19.77
C PHE A 31 3.66 -18.65 18.73
N ASP A 32 3.10 -18.08 17.65
CA ASP A 32 3.85 -17.39 16.60
C ASP A 32 4.24 -15.97 17.05
N TRP A 33 5.21 -15.90 17.96
CA TRP A 33 5.78 -14.64 18.48
C TRP A 33 6.27 -13.71 17.38
N LYS A 34 6.64 -14.25 16.21
CA LYS A 34 7.05 -13.45 15.06
C LYS A 34 5.86 -12.72 14.44
N ARG A 35 4.72 -13.39 14.26
CA ARG A 35 3.48 -12.73 13.82
C ARG A 35 2.99 -11.71 14.84
N LEU A 36 3.00 -12.05 16.13
CA LEU A 36 2.61 -11.09 17.18
C LEU A 36 3.48 -9.85 17.13
N ALA A 37 4.81 -10.02 17.06
CA ALA A 37 5.74 -8.90 16.93
C ALA A 37 5.43 -8.07 15.67
N GLN A 38 5.24 -8.72 14.52
CA GLN A 38 4.91 -8.05 13.27
C GLN A 38 3.63 -7.22 13.37
N TYR A 39 2.55 -7.79 13.92
CA TYR A 39 1.29 -7.07 14.11
C TYR A 39 1.41 -5.95 15.13
N ALA A 40 2.10 -6.18 16.25
CA ALA A 40 2.34 -5.16 17.26
C ALA A 40 3.14 -3.97 16.69
N PHE A 41 4.16 -4.23 15.87
CA PHE A 41 4.92 -3.17 15.20
C PHE A 41 4.11 -2.45 14.13
N TRP A 42 3.23 -3.15 13.39
CA TRP A 42 2.32 -2.50 12.45
C TRP A 42 1.30 -1.63 13.17
N ILE A 43 0.73 -2.10 14.27
CA ILE A 43 -0.17 -1.30 15.11
C ILE A 43 0.58 -0.10 15.67
N ALA A 44 1.78 -0.28 16.21
CA ALA A 44 2.60 0.81 16.73
C ALA A 44 2.92 1.85 15.63
N LEU A 45 3.30 1.41 14.43
CA LEU A 45 3.54 2.29 13.30
C LEU A 45 2.27 3.05 12.90
N SER A 46 1.13 2.36 12.80
CA SER A 46 -0.18 2.97 12.53
C SER A 46 -0.56 3.98 13.62
N CYS A 47 -0.34 3.66 14.89
CA CYS A 47 -0.56 4.58 16.01
C CYS A 47 0.34 5.81 15.91
N VAL A 48 1.62 5.65 15.54
CA VAL A 48 2.53 6.79 15.33
C VAL A 48 2.04 7.67 14.17
N VAL A 49 1.63 7.07 13.05
CA VAL A 49 1.07 7.81 11.90
C VAL A 49 -0.23 8.50 12.28
N LEU A 50 -1.14 7.82 12.98
CA LEU A 50 -2.42 8.39 13.44
C LEU A 50 -2.21 9.48 14.47
N ALA A 51 -1.28 9.31 15.41
CA ALA A 51 -0.90 10.35 16.36
C ALA A 51 -0.35 11.56 15.64
N PHE A 52 0.51 11.37 14.62
CA PHE A 52 1.02 12.46 13.80
C PHE A 52 -0.11 13.17 13.03
N LEU A 53 -1.02 12.42 12.41
CA LEU A 53 -2.17 12.99 11.70
C LEU A 53 -3.15 13.71 12.64
N SER A 54 -3.36 13.19 13.86
CA SER A 54 -4.26 13.81 14.84
C SER A 54 -3.73 15.14 15.35
N LEU A 55 -2.41 15.38 15.32
CA LEU A 55 -1.85 16.71 15.61
C LEU A 55 -2.42 17.80 14.71
N PHE A 56 -2.84 17.46 13.48
CA PHE A 56 -3.44 18.41 12.54
C PHE A 56 -4.97 18.53 12.67
N ALA A 57 -5.62 17.65 13.44
CA ALA A 57 -7.08 17.58 13.55
C ALA A 57 -7.62 18.08 14.91
N ASP A 58 -6.79 18.08 15.97
CA ASP A 58 -7.21 18.41 17.32
C ASP A 58 -7.03 19.92 17.61
N GLU A 59 -8.13 20.65 17.85
CA GLU A 59 -8.14 22.08 18.19
C GLU A 59 -7.39 22.42 19.50
N MET A 60 -7.26 21.48 20.44
CA MET A 60 -6.48 21.68 21.67
C MET A 60 -4.98 21.58 21.40
N VAL A 61 -4.58 20.64 20.53
CA VAL A 61 -3.19 20.52 20.05
C VAL A 61 -2.85 21.68 19.14
N LEU A 62 -3.74 22.10 18.24
CA LEU A 62 -3.58 23.29 17.41
C LEU A 62 -3.38 24.54 18.27
N ARG A 63 -4.11 24.71 19.38
CA ARG A 63 -3.90 25.81 20.34
C ARG A 63 -2.57 25.72 21.10
N TRP A 64 -2.11 24.52 21.43
CA TRP A 64 -0.78 24.29 22.00
C TRP A 64 0.34 24.56 20.99
N ILE A 65 0.12 24.17 19.73
CA ILE A 65 0.96 24.50 18.58
C ILE A 65 0.92 26.00 18.32
N GLU A 66 -0.21 26.70 18.50
CA GLU A 66 -0.34 28.17 18.41
C GLU A 66 0.51 28.88 19.47
N ARG A 67 0.61 28.34 20.70
CA ARG A 67 1.60 28.82 21.68
C ARG A 67 3.04 28.51 21.27
N LEU A 68 3.26 27.38 20.60
CA LEU A 68 4.52 27.06 19.93
C LEU A 68 4.70 27.84 18.62
N TYR A 69 3.70 28.56 18.12
CA TYR A 69 3.69 29.33 16.87
C TYR A 69 4.29 30.73 17.07
N GLU A 70 4.49 31.13 18.34
CA GLU A 70 5.47 32.17 18.68
C GLU A 70 6.92 31.68 18.47
N THR A 71 7.14 30.37 18.33
CA THR A 71 8.44 29.82 17.97
C THR A 71 8.61 29.95 16.45
N PRO A 72 9.65 30.64 15.95
CA PRO A 72 9.86 30.81 14.52
C PRO A 72 9.88 29.47 13.78
N ASP A 73 9.26 29.41 12.59
CA ASP A 73 9.25 28.22 11.72
C ASP A 73 10.68 27.66 11.51
N THR A 74 11.69 28.53 11.52
CA THR A 74 13.11 28.19 11.44
C THR A 74 13.58 27.30 12.60
N ILE A 75 13.11 27.52 13.83
CA ILE A 75 13.48 26.72 14.99
C ILE A 75 12.89 25.30 14.86
N ILE A 76 11.61 25.19 14.49
CA ILE A 76 10.96 23.89 14.29
C ILE A 76 11.63 23.13 13.13
N CYS A 77 11.95 23.83 12.04
CA CYS A 77 12.69 23.29 10.91
C CYS A 77 14.05 22.72 11.35
N VAL A 78 14.88 23.50 12.05
CA VAL A 78 16.21 23.07 12.53
C VAL A 78 16.09 21.92 13.53
N PHE A 79 15.13 21.99 14.46
CA PHE A 79 14.90 20.93 15.44
C PHE A 79 14.55 19.60 14.74
N CYS A 80 13.61 19.62 13.80
CA CYS A 80 13.22 18.44 13.04
C CYS A 80 14.37 17.89 12.18
N LEU A 81 15.21 18.76 11.61
CA LEU A 81 16.41 18.34 10.88
C LEU A 81 17.39 17.58 11.80
N VAL A 82 17.70 18.14 12.97
CA VAL A 82 18.57 17.50 13.96
C VAL A 82 17.98 16.16 14.40
N LEU A 83 16.67 16.13 14.70
CA LEU A 83 15.97 14.92 15.12
C LEU A 83 16.01 13.83 14.06
N ALA A 84 15.82 14.19 12.78
CA ALA A 84 15.93 13.26 11.66
C ALA A 84 17.34 12.65 11.56
N ILE A 85 18.38 13.49 11.67
CA ILE A 85 19.77 13.04 11.64
C ILE A 85 20.04 12.08 12.81
N VAL A 86 19.61 12.41 14.02
CA VAL A 86 19.77 11.57 15.21
C VAL A 86 19.09 10.22 15.02
N PHE A 87 17.84 10.18 14.57
CA PHE A 87 17.13 8.92 14.39
C PHE A 87 17.70 8.05 13.28
N TYR A 88 18.11 8.63 12.15
CA TYR A 88 18.76 7.87 11.09
C TYR A 88 20.13 7.33 11.52
N PHE A 89 20.92 8.15 12.22
CA PHE A 89 22.22 7.74 12.73
C PHE A 89 22.08 6.64 13.78
N TRP A 90 21.13 6.79 14.72
CA TRP A 90 20.87 5.80 15.74
C TRP A 90 20.33 4.50 15.13
N GLY A 91 19.39 4.58 14.19
CA GLY A 91 18.89 3.44 13.43
C GLY A 91 20.00 2.69 12.68
N PHE A 92 20.96 3.43 12.11
CA PHE A 92 22.12 2.84 11.42
C PHE A 92 23.07 2.09 12.37
N ILE A 93 23.44 2.72 13.49
CA ILE A 93 24.28 2.09 14.52
C ILE A 93 23.59 0.84 15.07
N ASN A 94 22.29 0.96 15.40
CA ASN A 94 21.54 -0.13 16.00
C ASN A 94 21.37 -1.31 15.02
N LYS A 95 21.26 -1.03 13.72
CA LYS A 95 21.25 -2.06 12.67
C LYS A 95 22.58 -2.80 12.54
N ARG A 96 23.71 -2.11 12.72
CA ARG A 96 25.04 -2.75 12.77
C ARG A 96 25.26 -3.58 14.04
N LYS A 97 24.82 -3.06 15.19
CA LYS A 97 25.04 -3.70 16.50
C LYS A 97 24.07 -4.85 16.78
N TYR A 98 22.82 -4.73 16.32
CA TYR A 98 21.74 -5.70 16.55
C TYR A 98 20.98 -5.99 15.24
N PRO A 99 21.58 -6.71 14.28
CA PRO A 99 20.96 -7.02 13.00
C PRO A 99 19.67 -7.85 13.14
N ASN A 100 19.55 -8.63 14.22
CA ASN A 100 18.38 -9.47 14.50
C ASN A 100 17.14 -8.67 14.95
N LYS A 101 17.30 -7.39 15.35
CA LYS A 101 16.20 -6.51 15.80
C LYS A 101 15.62 -5.70 14.64
N THR A 102 15.22 -6.38 13.56
CA THR A 102 14.77 -5.75 12.30
C THR A 102 13.65 -4.73 12.53
N PHE A 103 12.61 -5.08 13.29
CA PHE A 103 11.47 -4.20 13.52
C PHE A 103 11.80 -2.95 14.34
N SER A 104 12.58 -3.08 15.42
CA SER A 104 13.00 -1.92 16.22
C SER A 104 13.88 -0.95 15.43
N ASN A 105 14.75 -1.49 14.56
CA ASN A 105 15.58 -0.67 13.68
C ASN A 105 14.74 0.08 12.65
N GLU A 106 13.76 -0.59 12.04
CA GLU A 106 12.83 0.05 11.09
C GLU A 106 11.93 1.09 11.77
N ALA A 107 11.53 0.88 13.04
CA ALA A 107 10.77 1.86 13.81
C ALA A 107 11.56 3.15 14.06
N LEU A 108 12.84 3.05 14.44
CA LEU A 108 13.74 4.22 14.55
C LEU A 108 13.89 4.95 13.22
N MET A 109 14.03 4.20 12.11
CA MET A 109 14.09 4.77 10.78
C MET A 109 12.79 5.47 10.38
N ALA A 110 11.63 4.94 10.77
CA ALA A 110 10.33 5.58 10.55
C ALA A 110 10.20 6.92 11.27
N LEU A 111 10.67 7.03 12.52
CA LEU A 111 10.72 8.31 13.23
C LEU A 111 11.60 9.34 12.50
N GLY A 112 12.74 8.90 11.94
CA GLY A 112 13.58 9.75 11.10
C GLY A 112 12.87 10.24 9.83
N VAL A 113 12.09 9.37 9.19
CA VAL A 113 11.26 9.73 8.03
C VAL A 113 10.20 10.77 8.38
N LEU A 114 9.49 10.59 9.50
CA LEU A 114 8.48 11.55 9.94
C LEU A 114 9.11 12.90 10.27
N ALA A 115 10.23 12.91 11.00
CA ALA A 115 10.98 14.14 11.29
C ALA A 115 11.45 14.84 10.00
N THR A 116 11.87 14.08 8.99
CA THR A 116 12.23 14.62 7.67
C THR A 116 11.03 15.23 6.94
N ALA A 117 9.87 14.58 6.97
CA ALA A 117 8.65 15.11 6.38
C ALA A 117 8.25 16.45 7.04
N THR A 118 8.31 16.53 8.38
CA THR A 118 8.06 17.77 9.12
C THR A 118 9.09 18.85 8.78
N PHE A 119 10.37 18.51 8.76
CA PHE A 119 11.44 19.43 8.34
C PHE A 119 11.17 20.03 6.96
N ILE A 120 10.83 19.20 5.96
CA ILE A 120 10.55 19.65 4.60
C ILE A 120 9.30 20.53 4.55
N GLY A 121 8.26 20.21 5.31
CA GLY A 121 7.05 21.02 5.43
C GLY A 121 7.32 22.43 5.96
N TYR A 122 8.08 22.54 7.07
CA TYR A 122 8.47 23.84 7.63
C TYR A 122 9.48 24.58 6.75
N LEU A 123 10.40 23.86 6.11
CA LEU A 123 11.31 24.44 5.12
C LEU A 123 10.52 25.08 3.97
N GLY A 124 9.43 24.45 3.55
CA GLY A 124 8.51 25.02 2.58
C GLY A 124 7.91 26.34 3.03
N LYS A 125 7.40 26.42 4.26
CA LYS A 125 6.89 27.69 4.82
C LYS A 125 7.94 28.80 4.83
N ILE A 126 9.19 28.48 5.17
CA ILE A 126 10.30 29.45 5.22
C ILE A 126 10.70 29.93 3.83
N ILE A 127 10.72 29.04 2.83
CA ILE A 127 11.16 29.35 1.47
C ILE A 127 10.03 29.95 0.63
N ASP A 128 8.76 29.71 0.99
CA ASP A 128 7.62 30.17 0.21
C ASP A 128 7.63 31.70 0.09
N LYS A 129 7.88 32.17 -1.14
CA LYS A 129 7.88 33.60 -1.49
C LYS A 129 6.48 34.08 -1.88
N GLY A 130 5.43 33.35 -1.48
CA GLY A 130 4.04 33.59 -1.83
C GLY A 130 3.58 32.89 -3.12
N SER A 131 4.36 31.93 -3.63
CA SER A 131 4.02 31.17 -4.84
C SER A 131 3.25 29.89 -4.55
N GLY A 132 3.29 29.38 -3.32
CA GLY A 132 2.60 28.15 -2.89
C GLY A 132 3.03 26.89 -3.65
N HIS A 133 4.14 26.93 -4.39
CA HIS A 133 4.65 25.82 -5.21
C HIS A 133 5.63 24.97 -4.40
N PHE A 134 5.12 23.91 -3.76
CA PHE A 134 5.91 23.00 -2.93
C PHE A 134 6.43 21.76 -3.66
N SER A 135 6.19 21.64 -4.97
CA SER A 135 6.57 20.46 -5.76
C SER A 135 8.05 20.10 -5.62
N LEU A 136 8.94 21.08 -5.74
CA LEU A 136 10.39 20.85 -5.61
C LEU A 136 10.79 20.28 -4.24
N LEU A 137 10.03 20.58 -3.18
CA LEU A 137 10.29 20.04 -1.84
C LEU A 137 9.85 18.59 -1.72
N PHE A 138 8.72 18.22 -2.34
CA PHE A 138 8.32 16.81 -2.46
C PHE A 138 9.32 16.04 -3.34
N LEU A 139 9.85 16.65 -4.39
CA LEU A 139 10.93 16.02 -5.16
C LEU A 139 12.20 15.85 -4.33
N ALA A 140 12.55 16.84 -3.49
CA ALA A 140 13.67 16.73 -2.56
C ALA A 140 13.47 15.57 -1.56
N SER A 141 12.26 15.37 -1.05
CA SER A 141 11.97 14.23 -0.15
C SER A 141 12.16 12.89 -0.84
N VAL A 142 11.76 12.76 -2.12
CA VAL A 142 12.01 11.56 -2.94
C VAL A 142 13.51 11.28 -3.04
N VAL A 143 14.33 12.29 -3.31
CA VAL A 143 15.79 12.13 -3.41
C VAL A 143 16.40 11.74 -2.07
N ILE A 144 16.01 12.42 -0.98
CA ILE A 144 16.52 12.15 0.37
C ILE A 144 16.17 10.72 0.79
N TYR A 145 14.90 10.32 0.69
CA TYR A 145 14.47 8.97 1.05
C TYR A 145 15.07 7.91 0.13
N GLY A 146 15.18 8.17 -1.17
CA GLY A 146 15.79 7.23 -2.13
C GLY A 146 17.27 6.97 -1.84
N ILE A 147 18.04 7.98 -1.46
CA ILE A 147 19.44 7.81 -1.07
C ILE A 147 19.54 7.07 0.26
N LEU A 148 18.73 7.47 1.25
CA LEU A 148 18.76 6.87 2.60
C LEU A 148 18.30 5.42 2.59
N SER A 149 17.27 5.07 1.83
CA SER A 149 16.79 3.69 1.72
C SER A 149 17.87 2.76 1.17
N VAL A 150 18.63 3.20 0.16
CA VAL A 150 19.73 2.43 -0.43
C VAL A 150 20.88 2.30 0.58
N LYS A 151 21.35 3.42 1.14
CA LYS A 151 22.47 3.43 2.10
C LYS A 151 22.18 2.63 3.37
N LEU A 152 20.94 2.70 3.87
CA LEU A 152 20.52 2.00 5.08
C LEU A 152 19.91 0.62 4.80
N SER A 153 19.76 0.25 3.52
CA SER A 153 19.06 -0.96 3.08
C SER A 153 17.71 -1.14 3.79
N SER A 154 16.93 -0.06 3.89
CA SER A 154 15.62 -0.03 4.57
C SER A 154 14.49 -0.10 3.55
N LYS A 155 13.68 -1.14 3.70
CA LYS A 155 12.46 -1.34 2.90
C LYS A 155 11.40 -0.30 3.24
N LEU A 156 11.30 0.10 4.50
CA LEU A 156 10.34 1.09 4.97
C LEU A 156 10.63 2.46 4.35
N ILE A 157 11.89 2.92 4.38
CA ILE A 157 12.24 4.22 3.78
C ILE A 157 11.92 4.21 2.28
N TRP A 158 12.14 3.08 1.58
CA TRP A 158 11.77 2.97 0.17
C TRP A 158 10.27 3.09 -0.09
N VAL A 159 9.42 2.58 0.81
CA VAL A 159 7.96 2.81 0.74
C VAL A 159 7.68 4.31 0.78
N PHE A 160 8.30 5.04 1.71
CA PHE A 160 8.13 6.50 1.80
C PHE A 160 8.72 7.27 0.62
N THR A 161 9.80 6.77 -0.01
CA THR A 161 10.30 7.29 -1.29
C THR A 161 9.21 7.24 -2.35
N LEU A 162 8.57 6.07 -2.51
CA LEU A 162 7.54 5.87 -3.54
C LEU A 162 6.24 6.61 -3.25
N VAL A 163 5.85 6.70 -1.96
CA VAL A 163 4.71 7.52 -1.52
C VAL A 163 4.98 8.99 -1.80
N SER A 164 6.17 9.49 -1.44
CA SER A 164 6.57 10.87 -1.72
C SER A 164 6.62 11.14 -3.21
N PHE A 165 7.00 10.15 -4.03
CA PHE A 165 7.03 10.28 -5.48
C PHE A 165 5.62 10.39 -6.07
N GLY A 166 4.67 9.64 -5.52
CA GLY A 166 3.25 9.82 -5.84
C GLY A 166 2.71 11.19 -5.43
N ILE A 167 3.06 11.68 -4.23
CA ILE A 167 2.65 13.02 -3.75
C ILE A 167 3.25 14.11 -4.66
N TRP A 168 4.54 14.01 -4.96
CA TRP A 168 5.19 14.92 -5.90
C TRP A 168 4.46 14.94 -7.23
N PHE A 169 4.21 13.78 -7.84
CA PHE A 169 3.51 13.69 -9.12
C PHE A 169 2.08 14.26 -9.05
N ALA A 170 1.34 14.01 -7.96
CA ALA A 170 0.04 14.63 -7.73
C ALA A 170 0.16 16.16 -7.74
N THR A 171 1.06 16.70 -6.91
CA THR A 171 1.21 18.16 -6.76
C THR A 171 1.72 18.83 -8.02
N GLU A 172 2.72 18.27 -8.70
CA GLU A 172 3.27 18.83 -9.92
C GLU A 172 2.22 18.90 -11.03
N THR A 173 1.51 17.79 -11.25
CA THR A 173 0.44 17.79 -12.25
C THR A 173 -0.71 18.71 -11.84
N ALA A 174 -0.99 18.87 -10.54
CA ALA A 174 -1.96 19.82 -10.03
C ALA A 174 -1.58 21.27 -10.35
N TYR A 175 -0.34 21.66 -10.07
CA TYR A 175 0.16 23.01 -10.33
C TYR A 175 0.07 23.35 -11.82
N HIS A 176 0.51 22.44 -12.69
CA HIS A 176 0.37 22.61 -14.13
C HIS A 176 -1.08 22.68 -14.63
N SER A 177 -2.03 22.13 -13.86
CA SER A 177 -3.45 22.17 -14.19
C SER A 177 -4.25 23.21 -13.41
N ASN A 178 -3.62 24.09 -12.63
CA ASN A 178 -4.27 24.96 -11.64
C ASN A 178 -5.28 24.19 -10.77
N TRP A 179 -4.85 23.04 -10.26
CA TRP A 179 -5.66 22.11 -9.46
C TRP A 179 -6.88 21.49 -10.18
N GLY A 180 -7.07 21.80 -11.46
CA GLY A 180 -8.18 21.30 -12.29
C GLY A 180 -7.77 20.24 -13.32
N PHE A 181 -8.52 20.17 -14.40
CA PHE A 181 -8.45 19.11 -15.42
C PHE A 181 -7.45 19.37 -16.58
N ARG A 182 -6.70 20.48 -16.52
CA ARG A 182 -5.90 20.97 -17.66
C ARG A 182 -4.57 20.24 -17.93
N PHE A 183 -4.19 19.26 -17.12
CA PHE A 183 -3.01 18.44 -17.42
C PHE A 183 -3.35 17.43 -18.54
N TRP A 184 -3.20 17.88 -19.78
CA TRP A 184 -3.53 17.13 -21.01
C TRP A 184 -4.96 16.56 -21.03
N GLY A 185 -5.91 17.23 -20.37
CA GLY A 185 -7.30 16.76 -20.27
C GLY A 185 -7.46 15.49 -19.43
N MET A 186 -6.53 15.23 -18.50
CA MET A 186 -6.58 14.09 -17.59
C MET A 186 -6.96 14.55 -16.18
N ASN A 187 -7.92 13.86 -15.56
CA ASN A 187 -8.14 13.96 -14.11
C ASN A 187 -7.09 13.16 -13.32
N TYR A 188 -7.11 13.28 -11.99
CA TYR A 188 -6.18 12.56 -11.11
C TYR A 188 -6.20 11.04 -11.30
N PRO A 189 -7.36 10.34 -11.34
CA PRO A 189 -7.39 8.91 -11.63
C PRO A 189 -6.67 8.53 -12.94
N LEU A 190 -6.88 9.27 -14.02
CA LEU A 190 -6.21 8.95 -15.29
C LEU A 190 -4.70 9.20 -15.23
N ARG A 191 -4.26 10.30 -14.61
CA ARG A 191 -2.83 10.59 -14.38
C ARG A 191 -2.16 9.47 -13.58
N PHE A 192 -2.80 9.03 -12.49
CA PHE A 192 -2.27 7.97 -11.62
C PHE A 192 -2.33 6.59 -12.25
N THR A 193 -3.25 6.35 -13.20
CA THR A 193 -3.25 5.13 -14.01
C THR A 193 -1.96 5.04 -14.83
N LEU A 194 -1.58 6.13 -15.52
CA LEU A 194 -0.34 6.17 -16.29
C LEU A 194 0.89 6.08 -15.38
N PHE A 195 0.91 6.83 -14.29
CA PHE A 195 2.00 6.81 -13.31
C PHE A 195 2.20 5.42 -12.70
N GLY A 196 1.13 4.76 -12.26
CA GLY A 196 1.15 3.42 -11.71
C GLY A 196 1.63 2.39 -12.75
N ALA A 197 1.19 2.49 -14.00
CA ALA A 197 1.65 1.64 -15.09
C ALA A 197 3.15 1.80 -15.35
N LEU A 198 3.64 3.05 -15.40
CA LEU A 198 5.06 3.35 -15.59
C LEU A 198 5.90 2.85 -14.41
N LEU A 199 5.44 3.04 -13.17
CA LEU A 199 6.14 2.57 -11.98
C LEU A 199 6.20 1.04 -11.92
N THR A 200 5.09 0.37 -12.25
CA THR A 200 5.02 -1.09 -12.35
C THR A 200 5.94 -1.60 -13.45
N GLY A 201 5.90 -1.00 -14.64
CA GLY A 201 6.79 -1.33 -15.76
C GLY A 201 8.26 -1.12 -15.41
N PHE A 202 8.60 -0.02 -14.72
CA PHE A 202 9.94 0.22 -14.23
C PHE A 202 10.39 -0.88 -13.25
N ALA A 203 9.54 -1.26 -12.29
CA ALA A 203 9.84 -2.31 -11.33
C ALA A 203 10.07 -3.68 -12.00
N VAL A 204 9.31 -4.00 -13.04
CA VAL A 204 9.41 -5.29 -13.74
C VAL A 204 10.60 -5.33 -14.70
N PHE A 205 10.77 -4.29 -15.52
CA PHE A 205 11.73 -4.31 -16.62
C PHE A 205 13.08 -3.70 -16.23
N TRP A 206 13.11 -2.55 -15.57
CA TRP A 206 14.31 -1.74 -15.44
C TRP A 206 15.02 -1.89 -14.10
N GLN A 207 14.25 -1.91 -13.00
CA GLN A 207 14.77 -2.03 -11.65
C GLN A 207 15.66 -3.26 -11.41
N PRO A 208 15.40 -4.46 -11.99
CA PRO A 208 16.30 -5.61 -11.83
C PRO A 208 17.69 -5.39 -12.42
N ARG A 209 17.86 -4.43 -13.34
CA ARG A 209 19.15 -4.12 -13.98
C ARG A 209 20.00 -3.17 -13.14
N ILE A 210 19.46 -2.58 -12.08
CA ILE A 210 20.11 -1.54 -11.27
C ILE A 210 20.42 -2.10 -9.89
N LYS A 211 21.65 -2.61 -9.69
CA LYS A 211 22.08 -3.33 -8.47
C LYS A 211 21.73 -2.61 -7.14
N PRO A 212 21.93 -1.28 -6.99
CA PRO A 212 21.59 -0.60 -5.73
C PRO A 212 20.11 -0.64 -5.33
N ILE A 213 19.19 -0.76 -6.29
CA ILE A 213 17.75 -0.70 -6.03
C ILE A 213 17.02 -2.02 -6.32
N GLU A 214 17.71 -3.02 -6.86
CA GLU A 214 17.19 -4.37 -7.09
C GLU A 214 16.49 -4.96 -5.84
N PRO A 215 17.04 -4.85 -4.60
CA PRO A 215 16.40 -5.44 -3.43
C PRO A 215 15.00 -4.88 -3.11
N PHE A 216 14.66 -3.71 -3.65
CA PHE A 216 13.38 -3.05 -3.45
C PHE A 216 12.35 -3.35 -4.55
N ARG A 217 12.69 -4.19 -5.53
CA ARG A 217 11.83 -4.51 -6.69
C ARG A 217 10.42 -4.90 -6.30
N GLN A 218 10.28 -5.82 -5.34
CA GLN A 218 8.98 -6.30 -4.90
C GLN A 218 8.12 -5.17 -4.32
N ILE A 219 8.72 -4.21 -3.61
CA ILE A 219 8.01 -3.08 -3.01
C ILE A 219 7.57 -2.10 -4.09
N SER A 220 8.45 -1.76 -5.02
CA SER A 220 8.11 -0.91 -6.17
C SER A 220 7.00 -1.53 -7.02
N TYR A 221 7.04 -2.85 -7.20
CA TYR A 221 6.02 -3.58 -7.94
C TYR A 221 4.66 -3.53 -7.25
N VAL A 222 4.60 -3.82 -5.95
CA VAL A 222 3.37 -3.74 -5.15
C VAL A 222 2.80 -2.32 -5.16
N ILE A 223 3.61 -1.30 -4.88
CA ILE A 223 3.15 0.09 -4.83
C ILE A 223 2.72 0.58 -6.22
N GLY A 224 3.45 0.22 -7.28
CA GLY A 224 3.07 0.50 -8.66
C GLY A 224 1.71 -0.10 -9.02
N LEU A 225 1.49 -1.37 -8.70
CA LEU A 225 0.20 -2.03 -8.90
C LEU A 225 -0.91 -1.41 -8.05
N THR A 226 -0.63 -1.01 -6.81
CA THR A 226 -1.59 -0.28 -5.98
C THR A 226 -2.00 1.03 -6.63
N TYR A 227 -1.05 1.86 -7.09
CA TYR A 227 -1.39 3.09 -7.80
C TYR A 227 -2.20 2.82 -9.06
N LEU A 228 -1.78 1.85 -9.87
CA LEU A 228 -2.46 1.52 -11.12
C LEU A 228 -3.90 1.03 -10.87
N MET A 229 -4.08 0.07 -9.97
CA MET A 229 -5.36 -0.59 -9.74
C MET A 229 -6.35 0.32 -8.99
N VAL A 230 -5.89 1.05 -7.97
CA VAL A 230 -6.75 2.03 -7.28
C VAL A 230 -7.16 3.14 -8.24
N ALA A 231 -6.24 3.63 -9.07
CA ALA A 231 -6.55 4.66 -10.04
C ALA A 231 -7.53 4.19 -11.12
N LEU A 232 -7.38 2.97 -11.65
CA LEU A 232 -8.33 2.37 -12.59
C LEU A 232 -9.71 2.14 -11.95
N TRP A 233 -9.74 1.72 -10.69
CA TRP A 233 -10.99 1.58 -9.95
C TRP A 233 -11.70 2.93 -9.78
N LEU A 234 -11.01 3.97 -9.31
CA LEU A 234 -11.56 5.32 -9.20
C LEU A 234 -11.98 5.87 -10.57
N LEU A 235 -11.18 5.65 -11.61
CA LEU A 235 -11.48 6.06 -12.97
C LEU A 235 -12.74 5.35 -13.51
N SER A 236 -13.00 4.12 -13.08
CA SER A 236 -14.24 3.43 -13.42
C SER A 236 -15.47 4.06 -12.77
N ILE A 237 -15.35 4.67 -11.58
CA ILE A 237 -16.47 5.34 -10.89
C ILE A 237 -16.65 6.76 -11.43
N PHE A 238 -15.56 7.51 -11.50
CA PHE A 238 -15.59 8.94 -11.78
C PHE A 238 -15.41 9.29 -13.25
N GLY A 239 -15.00 8.34 -14.11
CA GLY A 239 -14.63 8.62 -15.49
C GLY A 239 -13.53 9.66 -15.60
N ASN A 240 -13.37 10.25 -16.79
CA ASN A 240 -12.43 11.35 -17.02
C ASN A 240 -13.20 12.66 -17.22
N TYR A 241 -13.79 13.19 -16.14
CA TYR A 241 -14.53 14.46 -16.14
C TYR A 241 -13.84 15.52 -15.29
N SER A 242 -14.05 16.79 -15.64
CA SER A 242 -13.35 17.93 -15.04
C SER A 242 -13.90 18.37 -13.69
N ASP A 243 -15.21 18.20 -13.47
CA ASP A 243 -15.94 18.78 -12.34
C ASP A 243 -17.00 17.80 -11.83
N MET A 244 -17.25 17.81 -10.52
CA MET A 244 -18.25 16.96 -9.87
C MET A 244 -19.67 17.27 -10.38
N ASP A 245 -19.94 18.52 -10.73
CA ASP A 245 -21.23 18.97 -11.29
C ASP A 245 -21.48 18.43 -12.70
N LYS A 246 -20.41 18.23 -13.49
CA LYS A 246 -20.53 17.59 -14.81
C LYS A 246 -20.67 16.09 -14.67
N TRP A 247 -19.95 15.47 -13.71
CA TRP A 247 -20.10 14.05 -13.42
C TRP A 247 -21.53 13.69 -12.99
N SER A 248 -22.15 14.49 -12.10
CA SER A 248 -23.50 14.22 -11.60
C SER A 248 -24.59 14.30 -12.66
N GLN A 249 -24.33 14.99 -13.77
CA GLN A 249 -25.25 15.13 -14.90
C GLN A 249 -25.03 14.08 -16.00
N VAL A 250 -23.92 13.33 -15.94
CA VAL A 250 -23.58 12.33 -16.95
C VAL A 250 -24.24 11.00 -16.58
N ARG A 251 -24.99 10.42 -17.52
CA ARG A 251 -25.51 9.05 -17.37
C ARG A 251 -24.36 8.06 -17.26
N GLN A 252 -24.39 7.24 -16.21
CA GLN A 252 -23.41 6.20 -15.87
C GLN A 252 -22.91 5.32 -17.04
N TRP A 253 -23.75 5.09 -18.05
CA TRP A 253 -23.39 4.38 -19.28
C TRP A 253 -22.18 4.98 -20.03
N HIS A 254 -21.95 6.30 -19.93
CA HIS A 254 -20.78 6.97 -20.51
C HIS A 254 -19.49 6.71 -19.71
N ILE A 255 -19.53 5.99 -18.60
CA ILE A 255 -18.37 5.62 -17.79
C ILE A 255 -18.07 4.12 -17.91
N PHE A 256 -18.97 3.38 -18.57
CA PHE A 256 -18.91 1.93 -18.72
C PHE A 256 -17.59 1.43 -19.31
N TYR A 257 -17.03 2.15 -20.30
CA TYR A 257 -15.76 1.76 -20.93
C TYR A 257 -14.57 1.80 -19.96
N TRP A 258 -14.57 2.69 -18.96
CA TRP A 258 -13.56 2.68 -17.89
C TRP A 258 -13.73 1.50 -16.95
N GLY A 259 -14.98 1.09 -16.67
CA GLY A 259 -15.28 -0.15 -15.95
C GLY A 259 -14.82 -1.39 -16.70
N LEU A 260 -15.04 -1.43 -18.02
CA LEU A 260 -14.56 -2.50 -18.88
C LEU A 260 -13.03 -2.55 -18.94
N LEU A 261 -12.37 -1.39 -19.08
CA LEU A 261 -10.90 -1.31 -19.06
C LEU A 261 -10.34 -1.82 -17.73
N SER A 262 -10.85 -1.31 -16.60
CA SER A 262 -10.45 -1.73 -15.26
C SER A 262 -10.62 -3.24 -15.05
N SER A 263 -11.74 -3.80 -15.51
CA SER A 263 -12.01 -5.25 -15.44
C SER A 263 -11.08 -6.05 -16.35
N ALA A 264 -10.82 -5.57 -17.58
CA ALA A 264 -9.93 -6.22 -18.53
C ALA A 264 -8.48 -6.24 -18.03
N VAL A 265 -7.99 -5.14 -17.45
CA VAL A 265 -6.66 -5.09 -16.83
C VAL A 265 -6.59 -6.02 -15.62
N SER A 266 -7.62 -6.02 -14.77
CA SER A 266 -7.69 -6.91 -13.60
C SER A 266 -7.67 -8.40 -14.01
N LEU A 267 -8.45 -8.78 -15.02
CA LEU A 267 -8.43 -10.13 -15.61
C LEU A 267 -7.07 -10.45 -16.24
N GLY A 268 -6.48 -9.50 -16.96
CA GLY A 268 -5.16 -9.63 -17.57
C GLY A 268 -4.07 -9.90 -16.52
N LEU A 269 -4.10 -9.19 -15.39
CA LEU A 269 -3.19 -9.42 -14.26
C LEU A 269 -3.44 -10.76 -13.57
N ALA A 270 -4.70 -11.15 -13.36
CA ALA A 270 -5.06 -12.44 -12.81
C ALA A 270 -4.53 -13.59 -13.68
N TRP A 271 -4.76 -13.51 -14.99
CA TRP A 271 -4.29 -14.48 -15.98
C TRP A 271 -2.76 -14.49 -16.09
N TYR A 272 -2.12 -13.32 -16.15
CA TYR A 272 -0.66 -13.19 -16.17
C TYR A 272 -0.05 -13.81 -14.92
N GLY A 273 -0.60 -13.52 -13.73
CA GLY A 273 -0.16 -14.05 -12.47
C GLY A 273 -0.29 -15.57 -12.36
N LEU A 274 -1.37 -16.14 -12.91
CA LEU A 274 -1.53 -17.59 -13.04
C LEU A 274 -0.49 -18.20 -13.99
N LYS A 275 -0.26 -17.59 -15.17
CA LYS A 275 0.66 -18.11 -16.18
C LYS A 275 2.14 -18.01 -15.78
N ARG A 276 2.51 -16.99 -15.00
CA ARG A 276 3.89 -16.71 -14.58
C ARG A 276 4.21 -17.13 -13.14
N HIS A 277 3.25 -17.74 -12.44
CA HIS A 277 3.34 -18.01 -11.00
C HIS A 277 3.66 -16.74 -10.17
N ASP A 278 3.20 -15.58 -10.64
CA ASP A 278 3.31 -14.32 -9.92
C ASP A 278 2.07 -14.14 -9.02
N HIS A 279 2.25 -14.48 -7.74
CA HIS A 279 1.20 -14.37 -6.73
C HIS A 279 0.69 -12.93 -6.56
N ILE A 280 1.56 -11.92 -6.69
CA ILE A 280 1.20 -10.52 -6.47
C ILE A 280 0.27 -10.06 -7.60
N ALA A 281 0.66 -10.25 -8.86
CA ALA A 281 -0.19 -9.92 -10.01
C ALA A 281 -1.55 -10.63 -9.91
N ARG A 282 -1.52 -11.91 -9.55
CA ARG A 282 -2.73 -12.74 -9.44
C ARG A 282 -3.69 -12.21 -8.38
N GLU A 283 -3.18 -11.93 -7.18
CA GLU A 283 -3.99 -11.46 -6.05
C GLU A 283 -4.54 -10.06 -6.33
N PHE A 284 -3.74 -9.13 -6.83
CA PHE A 284 -4.22 -7.81 -7.25
C PHE A 284 -5.30 -7.92 -8.32
N GLY A 285 -5.09 -8.73 -9.36
CA GLY A 285 -6.06 -8.93 -10.43
C GLY A 285 -7.40 -9.49 -9.93
N ILE A 286 -7.37 -10.53 -9.08
CA ILE A 286 -8.59 -11.13 -8.51
C ILE A 286 -9.31 -10.15 -7.58
N VAL A 287 -8.58 -9.51 -6.65
CA VAL A 287 -9.16 -8.58 -5.68
C VAL A 287 -9.81 -7.39 -6.39
N PHE A 288 -9.12 -6.76 -7.33
CA PHE A 288 -9.67 -5.62 -8.05
C PHE A 288 -10.78 -6.00 -9.02
N LEU A 289 -10.77 -7.21 -9.59
CA LEU A 289 -11.91 -7.71 -10.36
C LEU A 289 -13.17 -7.81 -9.49
N ILE A 290 -13.04 -8.38 -8.28
CA ILE A 290 -14.14 -8.48 -7.31
C ILE A 290 -14.62 -7.08 -6.88
N ILE A 291 -13.69 -6.17 -6.54
CA ILE A 291 -14.03 -4.79 -6.18
C ILE A 291 -14.80 -4.10 -7.32
N ASN A 292 -14.35 -4.22 -8.57
CA ASN A 292 -15.03 -3.63 -9.71
C ASN A 292 -16.44 -4.25 -9.89
N MET A 293 -16.57 -5.57 -9.79
CA MET A 293 -17.86 -6.26 -9.90
C MET A 293 -18.86 -5.77 -8.83
N TYR A 294 -18.43 -5.67 -7.56
CA TYR A 294 -19.29 -5.14 -6.49
C TYR A 294 -19.56 -3.66 -6.66
N THR A 295 -18.60 -2.87 -7.14
CA THR A 295 -18.84 -1.45 -7.45
C THR A 295 -19.97 -1.31 -8.48
N ARG A 296 -19.97 -2.12 -9.54
CA ARG A 296 -21.06 -2.14 -10.54
C ARG A 296 -22.37 -2.66 -9.96
N PHE A 297 -22.32 -3.67 -9.09
CA PHE A 297 -23.51 -4.16 -8.39
C PHE A 297 -24.20 -3.04 -7.62
N PHE A 298 -23.45 -2.27 -6.82
CA PHE A 298 -24.00 -1.11 -6.11
C PHE A 298 -24.50 -0.04 -7.09
N GLU A 299 -23.70 0.32 -8.08
CA GLU A 299 -24.02 1.40 -9.02
C GLU A 299 -25.29 1.14 -9.86
N TYR A 300 -25.54 -0.10 -10.30
CA TYR A 300 -26.70 -0.40 -11.15
C TYR A 300 -27.94 -0.86 -10.38
N LEU A 301 -27.77 -1.50 -9.21
CA LEU A 301 -28.89 -2.12 -8.49
C LEU A 301 -29.39 -1.32 -7.30
N TRP A 302 -28.60 -0.37 -6.77
CA TRP A 302 -28.98 0.37 -5.55
C TRP A 302 -30.34 1.09 -5.67
N ASP A 303 -30.56 1.80 -6.78
CA ASP A 303 -31.83 2.52 -7.02
C ASP A 303 -32.84 1.71 -7.86
N SER A 304 -32.42 0.61 -8.47
CA SER A 304 -33.23 -0.17 -9.41
C SER A 304 -34.07 -1.27 -8.77
N ILE A 305 -33.65 -1.80 -7.60
CA ILE A 305 -34.34 -2.91 -6.92
C ILE A 305 -34.70 -2.58 -5.48
N ASN A 306 -35.64 -3.35 -4.91
CA ASN A 306 -35.98 -3.21 -3.50
C ASN A 306 -34.76 -3.48 -2.61
N ARG A 307 -34.55 -2.63 -1.59
CA ARG A 307 -33.40 -2.71 -0.68
C ARG A 307 -33.26 -4.08 -0.01
N ALA A 308 -34.35 -4.75 0.35
CA ALA A 308 -34.29 -6.08 0.94
C ALA A 308 -33.74 -7.11 -0.05
N VAL A 309 -34.20 -7.08 -1.30
CA VAL A 309 -33.69 -7.95 -2.38
C VAL A 309 -32.22 -7.65 -2.67
N PHE A 310 -31.83 -6.37 -2.68
CA PHE A 310 -30.44 -5.95 -2.85
C PHE A 310 -29.52 -6.57 -1.79
N PHE A 311 -29.87 -6.43 -0.51
CA PHE A 311 -29.07 -6.99 0.58
C PHE A 311 -29.10 -8.52 0.62
N LEU A 312 -30.20 -9.16 0.23
CA LEU A 312 -30.26 -10.63 0.12
C LEU A 312 -29.32 -11.16 -0.97
N LEU A 313 -29.29 -10.52 -2.15
CA LEU A 313 -28.37 -10.88 -3.22
C LEU A 313 -26.91 -10.68 -2.79
N LEU A 314 -26.62 -9.58 -2.11
CA LEU A 314 -25.29 -9.29 -1.56
C LEU A 314 -24.88 -10.34 -0.52
N ALA A 315 -25.78 -10.72 0.40
CA ALA A 315 -25.52 -11.74 1.39
C ALA A 315 -25.27 -13.11 0.75
N ALA A 316 -26.08 -13.48 -0.25
CA ALA A 316 -25.92 -14.73 -0.99
C ALA A 316 -24.59 -14.79 -1.75
N SER A 317 -24.14 -13.69 -2.35
CA SER A 317 -22.86 -13.63 -3.07
C SER A 317 -21.67 -13.78 -2.13
N PHE A 318 -21.67 -13.08 -0.99
CA PHE A 318 -20.61 -13.23 0.02
C PHE A 318 -20.59 -14.63 0.64
N TRP A 319 -21.77 -15.19 0.93
CA TRP A 319 -21.87 -16.57 1.44
C TRP A 319 -21.29 -17.59 0.45
N TYR A 320 -21.58 -17.43 -0.85
CA TYR A 320 -21.03 -18.31 -1.88
C TYR A 320 -19.51 -18.20 -1.98
N ILE A 321 -18.95 -16.97 -1.98
CA ILE A 321 -17.51 -16.73 -1.99
C ILE A 321 -16.85 -17.33 -0.74
N GLY A 322 -17.45 -17.13 0.44
CA GLY A 322 -16.97 -17.69 1.71
C GLY A 322 -16.90 -19.22 1.66
N ARG A 323 -17.98 -19.87 1.20
CA ARG A 323 -18.00 -21.33 1.05
C ARG A 323 -16.97 -21.84 0.03
N TRP A 324 -16.74 -21.11 -1.05
CA TRP A 324 -15.71 -21.46 -2.03
C TRP A 324 -14.30 -21.35 -1.43
N ALA A 325 -14.04 -20.28 -0.67
CA ALA A 325 -12.77 -20.10 0.05
C ALA A 325 -12.56 -21.21 1.11
N GLU A 326 -13.59 -21.57 1.87
CA GLU A 326 -13.56 -22.69 2.82
C GLU A 326 -13.20 -24.02 2.16
N ARG A 327 -13.78 -24.34 1.00
CA ARG A 327 -13.46 -25.58 0.26
C ARG A 327 -11.99 -25.62 -0.19
N ILE A 328 -11.44 -24.49 -0.61
CA ILE A 328 -10.02 -24.40 -0.98
C ILE A 328 -9.14 -24.57 0.25
N TRP A 329 -9.48 -23.91 1.36
CA TRP A 329 -8.76 -24.02 2.63
C TRP A 329 -8.74 -25.46 3.16
N ASN A 330 -9.87 -26.14 3.13
CA ASN A 330 -10.02 -27.52 3.61
C ASN A 330 -9.43 -28.58 2.66
N GLY A 331 -8.81 -28.17 1.54
CA GLY A 331 -8.10 -29.07 0.62
C GLY A 331 -9.01 -30.03 -0.17
N GLU A 332 -10.34 -29.87 -0.10
CA GLU A 332 -11.30 -30.75 -0.78
C GLU A 332 -11.19 -30.69 -2.31
N GLY A 333 -10.59 -29.62 -2.86
CA GLY A 333 -10.28 -29.49 -4.28
C GLY A 333 -9.18 -30.44 -4.79
N ASN A 334 -8.35 -31.00 -3.91
CA ASN A 334 -7.24 -31.89 -4.29
C ASN A 334 -7.59 -33.38 -4.29
N LYS A 335 -8.79 -33.76 -3.82
CA LYS A 335 -9.24 -35.17 -3.77
C LYS A 335 -9.85 -35.68 -5.08
N LYS A 336 -10.04 -34.82 -6.10
CA LYS A 336 -10.62 -35.20 -7.41
C LYS A 336 -9.60 -35.37 -8.55
N ALA A 337 -8.30 -35.24 -8.26
CA ALA A 337 -7.23 -35.36 -9.26
C ALA A 337 -6.16 -36.41 -8.89
N ARG A 338 -6.56 -37.46 -8.17
CA ARG A 338 -5.79 -38.70 -8.04
C ARG A 338 -6.61 -39.88 -8.50
#